data_AF-A0A017HLB5-F1
#
_entry.id   AF-A0A017HLB5-F1
#
_cell.length_a   1.000
_cell.length_b   1.000
_cell.length_c   1.000
_cell.angle_alpha   90.00
_cell.angle_beta   90.00
_cell.angle_gamma   90.00
#
_symmetry.space_group_name_H-M   'P 1'
#
loop_
_entity.id
_entity.type
_entity.pdbx_description
1 polymer ?
#
loop_
_entity_poly.entity_id
_entity_poly.type
_entity_poly.pdbx_seq_one_letter_code
_entity_poly.pdbx_strand_id
1 'polypeptide(L)' 'MNDRKIISIILEEAKSLPERCEGYRDEVVAAVGDILEYERQHRVAGTNIQQKITDKCNAAGRFLADRRGAAGGDVD' A
#
# COMPACT_ATOMS: atom_id res chain seq x y z
N MET A 1 -17.10 16.76 -2.58
CA MET A 1 -16.93 15.29 -2.75
C MET A 1 -16.83 14.68 -1.36
N ASN A 2 -17.43 13.52 -1.10
CA ASN A 2 -17.44 12.93 0.25
C ASN A 2 -16.20 12.05 0.41
N ASP A 3 -15.22 12.47 1.21
CA ASP A 3 -13.94 11.77 1.44
C ASP A 3 -14.14 10.29 1.80
N ARG A 4 -15.22 9.97 2.55
CA ARG A 4 -15.57 8.58 2.88
C ARG A 4 -15.86 7.72 1.65
N LYS A 5 -16.49 8.29 0.63
CA LYS A 5 -16.80 7.60 -0.63
C LYS A 5 -15.54 7.38 -1.47
N ILE A 6 -14.60 8.32 -1.43
CA ILE A 6 -13.32 8.14 -2.13
C ILE A 6 -12.52 7.03 -1.46
N ILE A 7 -12.42 7.07 -0.13
CA ILE A 7 -11.72 6.04 0.65
C ILE A 7 -12.34 4.66 0.42
N SER A 8 -13.68 4.55 0.41
CA SER A 8 -14.34 3.26 0.16
C SER A 8 -13.99 2.70 -1.21
N ILE A 9 -14.01 3.54 -2.26
CA ILE A 9 -13.64 3.12 -3.62
C ILE A 9 -12.19 2.66 -3.67
N ILE A 10 -11.24 3.41 -3.10
CA ILE A 10 -9.82 3.03 -3.11
C ILE A 10 -9.61 1.68 -2.40
N LEU A 11 -10.27 1.47 -1.25
CA LEU A 11 -10.17 0.20 -0.51
C LEU A 11 -10.83 -0.96 -1.25
N GLU A 12 -11.94 -0.74 -1.95
CA GLU A 12 -12.58 -1.74 -2.80
C GLU A 12 -11.68 -2.13 -3.99
N GLU A 13 -11.07 -1.15 -4.65
CA GLU A 13 -10.10 -1.39 -5.73
C GLU A 13 -8.86 -2.14 -5.23
N ALA A 14 -8.32 -1.79 -4.06
CA ALA A 14 -7.19 -2.51 -3.48
C ALA A 14 -7.52 -4.00 -3.22
N LYS A 15 -8.76 -4.30 -2.80
CA LYS A 15 -9.24 -5.67 -2.60
C LYS A 15 -9.53 -6.41 -3.91
N SER A 16 -9.85 -5.68 -4.99
CA SER A 16 -10.14 -6.27 -6.31
C SER A 16 -8.87 -6.67 -7.07
N LEU A 17 -7.70 -6.17 -6.64
CA LEU A 17 -6.41 -6.46 -7.28
C LEU A 17 -6.17 -7.97 -7.44
N PRO A 18 -5.55 -8.43 -8.53
CA PRO A 18 -5.10 -9.82 -8.62
C PRO A 18 -4.12 -10.14 -7.49
N GLU A 19 -4.33 -11.28 -6.81
CA GLU A 19 -3.38 -11.76 -5.81
C GLU A 19 -2.06 -12.13 -6.50
N ARG A 20 -0.94 -11.51 -6.10
CA ARG A 20 0.38 -11.75 -6.70
C ARG A 20 1.26 -12.69 -5.88
N CYS A 21 0.99 -12.76 -4.58
CA CYS A 21 1.55 -13.68 -3.60
C CYS A 21 0.59 -13.71 -2.40
N GLU A 22 0.72 -14.71 -1.54
CA GLU A 22 -0.06 -14.77 -0.29
C GLU A 22 0.08 -13.47 0.52
N GLY A 23 -1.05 -12.83 0.83
CA GLY A 23 -1.10 -11.59 1.63
C GLY A 23 -0.85 -10.31 0.84
N TYR A 24 -0.71 -10.35 -0.50
CA TYR A 24 -0.44 -9.17 -1.31
C TYR A 24 -1.56 -8.13 -1.21
N ARG A 25 -2.82 -8.55 -1.29
CA ARG A 25 -3.96 -7.61 -1.13
C ARG A 25 -3.97 -6.92 0.23
N ASP A 26 -3.70 -7.68 1.29
CA ASP A 26 -3.69 -7.14 2.66
C ASP A 26 -2.56 -6.13 2.84
N GLU A 27 -1.38 -6.41 2.29
CA GLU A 27 -0.24 -5.49 2.29
C GLU A 27 -0.56 -4.18 1.54
N VAL A 28 -1.21 -4.27 0.38
CA VAL A 28 -1.64 -3.08 -0.38
C VAL A 28 -2.70 -2.29 0.38
N VAL A 29 -3.69 -2.94 0.98
CA VAL A 29 -4.73 -2.29 1.79
C VAL A 29 -4.10 -1.57 3.00
N ALA A 30 -3.15 -2.21 3.67
CA ALA A 30 -2.43 -1.62 4.80
C ALA A 30 -1.63 -0.39 4.37
N ALA A 31 -0.87 -0.48 3.28
CA ALA A 31 -0.08 0.63 2.75
C ALA A 31 -0.96 1.84 2.36
N VAL A 32 -2.09 1.59 1.70
CA VAL A 32 -3.08 2.64 1.37
C VAL A 32 -3.66 3.27 2.63
N GLY A 33 -4.00 2.45 3.63
CA GLY A 33 -4.51 2.94 4.92
C GLY A 33 -3.53 3.89 5.61
N ASP A 34 -2.25 3.55 5.62
CA ASP A 34 -1.18 4.39 6.17
C ASP A 34 -1.01 5.71 5.41
N ILE A 35 -1.08 5.68 4.07
CA ILE A 35 -0.99 6.87 3.23
C ILE A 35 -2.13 7.84 3.53
N LEU A 36 -3.37 7.34 3.63
CA LEU A 36 -4.53 8.16 3.96
C LEU A 36 -4.40 8.80 5.35
N GLU A 37 -3.85 8.09 6.32
CA GLU A 37 -3.57 8.65 7.65
C GLU A 37 -2.48 9.73 7.60
N TYR A 38 -1.43 9.54 6.80
CA TYR A 38 -0.41 10.58 6.60
C TYR A 38 -0.99 11.83 5.94
N GLU A 39 -1.85 11.70 4.94
CA GLU A 39 -2.54 12.84 4.33
C GLU A 39 -3.41 13.59 5.34
N ARG A 40 -4.14 12.85 6.20
CA ARG A 40 -4.93 13.43 7.28
C ARG A 40 -4.04 14.20 8.26
N GLN A 41 -2.92 13.63 8.69
CA GLN A 41 -1.97 14.28 9.59
C GLN A 41 -1.32 15.51 8.95
N HIS A 42 -0.95 15.43 7.67
CA HIS A 42 -0.39 16.55 6.92
C HIS A 42 -1.34 17.75 6.89
N ARG A 43 -2.63 17.51 6.64
CA ARG A 43 -3.65 18.55 6.62
C ARG A 43 -3.77 19.29 7.96
N VAL A 44 -3.47 18.64 9.07
CA VAL A 44 -3.57 19.21 10.42
C VAL A 44 -2.26 19.86 10.88
N ALA A 45 -1.12 19.23 10.58
CA ALA A 45 0.17 19.57 11.19
C ALA A 45 1.25 20.04 10.20
N GLY A 46 0.97 20.06 8.89
CA GLY A 46 1.92 20.52 7.87
C GLY A 46 3.19 19.65 7.76
N THR A 47 3.14 18.40 8.21
CA THR A 47 4.31 17.50 8.22
C THR A 47 4.73 17.10 6.80
N ASN A 48 6.04 17.01 6.50
CA ASN A 48 6.48 16.43 5.23
C ASN A 48 6.13 14.94 5.17
N ILE A 49 5.18 14.57 4.32
CA ILE A 49 4.69 13.18 4.16
C ILE A 49 5.28 12.45 2.97
N GLN A 50 5.98 13.13 2.06
CA GLN A 50 6.51 12.49 0.85
C GLN A 50 7.44 11.33 1.20
N GLN A 51 8.39 11.55 2.12
CA GLN A 51 9.29 10.49 2.56
C GLN A 51 8.53 9.30 3.15
N LYS A 52 7.52 9.57 4.00
CA LYS A 52 6.72 8.52 4.64
C LYS A 52 5.92 7.70 3.62
N ILE A 53 5.33 8.36 2.61
CA ILE A 53 4.61 7.70 1.53
C ILE A 53 5.58 6.84 0.70
N THR A 54 6.74 7.39 0.33
CA THR A 54 7.79 6.65 -0.38
C THR A 54 8.22 5.41 0.40
N ASP A 55 8.42 5.52 1.71
CA ASP A 55 8.80 4.40 2.55
C ASP A 55 7.72 3.30 2.58
N LYS A 56 6.43 3.67 2.59
CA LYS A 56 5.32 2.71 2.51
C LYS A 56 5.24 1.99 1.17
N CYS A 57 5.38 2.72 0.07
CA CYS A 57 5.45 2.11 -1.26
C CYS A 57 6.64 1.16 -1.39
N ASN A 58 7.80 1.55 -0.87
CA ASN A 58 9.00 0.72 -0.86
C ASN A 58 8.83 -0.54 0.00
N ALA A 59 8.16 -0.44 1.15
CA ALA A 59 7.87 -1.59 2.01
C ALA A 59 6.98 -2.63 1.31
N ALA A 60 5.87 -2.19 0.70
CA ALA A 60 5.00 -3.07 -0.08
C ALA A 60 5.73 -3.69 -1.29
N GLY A 61 6.61 -2.92 -1.94
CA GLY A 61 7.48 -3.41 -3.02
C GLY A 61 8.46 -4.48 -2.55
N ARG A 62 9.08 -4.29 -1.38
CA ARG A 62 9.96 -5.30 -0.75
C ARG A 62 9.20 -6.55 -0.37
N PHE A 63 8.03 -6.43 0.24
CA PHE A 63 7.15 -7.57 0.53
C PHE A 63 6.89 -8.42 -0.73
N LEU A 64 6.53 -7.77 -1.84
CA LEU A 64 6.32 -8.45 -3.11
C LEU A 64 7.61 -9.10 -3.65
N ALA A 65 8.74 -8.41 -3.56
CA ALA A 65 10.04 -8.93 -4.01
C ALA A 65 10.47 -10.15 -3.19
N ASP A 66 10.37 -10.09 -1.86
CA ASP A 66 10.75 -11.16 -0.94
C ASP A 66 9.90 -12.40 -1.17
N ARG A 67 8.58 -12.23 -1.35
CA ARG A 67 7.65 -13.33 -1.64
C ARG A 67 7.82 -13.90 -3.06
N ARG A 68 8.21 -13.09 -4.05
CA ARG A 68 8.56 -13.56 -5.40
C ARG A 68 9.90 -14.29 -5.42
N GLY A 69 10.90 -13.81 -4.68
CA GLY A 69 12.18 -14.49 -4.51
C GLY A 69 12.01 -15.81 -3.75
N ALA A 70 11.12 -15.87 -2.77
CA ALA A 70 10.77 -17.11 -2.07
C ALA A 70 9.97 -18.11 -2.94
N ALA A 71 9.24 -17.62 -3.96
CA ALA A 71 8.49 -18.44 -4.91
C ALA A 71 9.29 -18.79 -6.19
N GLY A 72 10.52 -18.27 -6.32
CA GLY A 72 11.37 -18.39 -7.50
C GLY A 72 12.82 -18.69 -7.11
N GLY A 73 13.03 -19.84 -6.49
CA GLY A 73 14.26 -20.59 -6.71
C GLY A 73 14.15 -21.31 -8.05
N ASP A 74 15.21 -21.22 -8.86
CA ASP A 74 15.45 -21.90 -10.13
C ASP A 74 14.73 -21.35 -11.37
N VAL A 75 15.41 -20.46 -12.10
CA VAL A 75 15.80 -20.74 -13.50
C VAL A 75 17.19 -20.12 -13.72
N ASP A 76 18.10 -20.99 -14.17
CA ASP A 76 19.48 -20.77 -14.65
C ASP A 76 19.62 -19.58 -15.61
#